data_AF-H1D338-F1
#
_entry.id   AF-H1D338-F1
#
_cell.length_a   1.000
_cell.length_b   1.000
_cell.length_c   1.000
_cell.angle_alpha   90.00
_cell.angle_beta   90.00
_cell.angle_gamma   90.00
#
_symmetry.space_group_name_H-M   'P 1'
#
loop_
_entity.id
_entity.type
_entity.pdbx_description
1 polymer ?
#
loop_
_entity_poly.entity_id
_entity_poly.type
_entity_poly.pdbx_seq_one_letter_code
_entity_poly.pdbx_strand_id
1 'polypeptide(L)'
;MKTLVLWSSRTGNTKAVAQAIYDALPGDKEIVEEGREKDTAGYDLVFVGFWGFRRGADMAARRILSSLHNHKVAIYGTAGTYPDSPAARDYLANAAALLPKDSTCLGTFICQGRVHSFHIGKRSEHAEKVHPMTPERLARLREAEKHPNEEDFQKAAAWALEMVEKAGC
;
A
#
# COMPACT_ATOMS: atom_id res chain seq x y z
N MET A 1 -1.56 20.86 -9.73
CA MET A 1 -0.76 19.84 -9.05
C MET A 1 -0.72 18.60 -9.93
N LYS A 2 0.48 18.10 -10.24
CA LYS A 2 0.69 16.86 -10.99
C LYS A 2 0.94 15.71 -10.03
N THR A 3 0.21 14.60 -10.17
CA THR A 3 0.28 13.46 -9.24
C THR A 3 0.70 12.16 -9.92
N LEU A 4 1.42 11.31 -9.18
CA LEU A 4 1.80 9.97 -9.64
C LEU A 4 1.29 8.92 -8.65
N VAL A 5 0.58 7.91 -9.14
CA VAL A 5 0.13 6.77 -8.35
C VAL A 5 0.93 5.54 -8.74
N LEU A 6 1.85 5.13 -7.88
CA LEU A 6 2.64 3.92 -8.01
C LEU A 6 1.99 2.77 -7.25
N TRP A 7 2.07 1.56 -7.80
CA TRP A 7 1.62 0.35 -7.13
C TRP A 7 2.48 -0.88 -7.44
N SER A 8 2.71 -1.71 -6.43
CA SER A 8 3.15 -3.11 -6.57
C SER A 8 2.06 -4.03 -6.05
N SER A 9 1.78 -5.12 -6.76
CA SER A 9 0.67 -6.01 -6.42
C SER A 9 0.98 -7.48 -6.72
N ARG A 10 0.70 -8.36 -5.76
CA ARG A 10 0.85 -9.82 -5.93
C ARG A 10 -0.43 -10.53 -6.35
N THR A 11 -1.58 -10.05 -5.88
CA THR A 11 -2.90 -10.69 -6.07
C THR A 11 -3.92 -9.76 -6.71
N GLY A 12 -3.48 -8.60 -7.22
CA GLY A 12 -4.35 -7.58 -7.79
C GLY A 12 -4.94 -6.59 -6.77
N ASN A 13 -4.85 -6.86 -5.46
CA ASN A 13 -5.45 -6.02 -4.42
C ASN A 13 -4.92 -4.58 -4.44
N THR A 14 -3.60 -4.39 -4.34
CA THR A 14 -3.02 -3.03 -4.31
C THR A 14 -3.26 -2.28 -5.62
N LYS A 15 -3.28 -2.99 -6.77
CA LYS A 15 -3.64 -2.41 -8.07
C LYS A 15 -5.08 -1.86 -8.07
N ALA A 16 -6.03 -2.61 -7.50
CA ALA A 16 -7.42 -2.16 -7.41
C ALA A 16 -7.56 -0.91 -6.53
N VAL A 17 -6.87 -0.88 -5.39
CA VAL A 17 -6.83 0.31 -4.51
C VAL A 17 -6.15 1.51 -5.21
N ALA A 18 -5.07 1.25 -5.95
CA ALA A 18 -4.38 2.27 -6.75
C ALA A 18 -5.31 2.91 -7.77
N GLN A 19 -6.15 2.09 -8.43
CA GLN A 19 -7.14 2.58 -9.39
C GLN A 19 -8.18 3.47 -8.73
N ALA A 20 -8.71 3.07 -7.56
CA ALA A 20 -9.67 3.89 -6.81
C ALA A 20 -9.07 5.25 -6.38
N ILE A 21 -7.81 5.24 -5.92
CA ILE A 21 -7.06 6.48 -5.62
C ILE A 21 -6.94 7.32 -6.90
N TYR A 22 -6.41 6.76 -7.98
CA TYR A 22 -6.21 7.46 -9.24
C TYR A 22 -7.49 8.08 -9.78
N ASP A 23 -8.60 7.35 -9.78
CA ASP A 23 -9.88 7.83 -10.30
C ASP A 23 -10.39 9.05 -9.53
N ALA A 24 -10.18 9.08 -8.21
CA ALA A 24 -10.59 10.19 -7.34
C ALA A 24 -9.73 11.45 -7.49
N LEU A 25 -8.44 11.32 -7.83
CA LEU A 25 -7.52 12.45 -7.87
C LEU A 25 -7.91 13.51 -8.93
N PRO A 26 -7.86 14.81 -8.64
CA PRO A 26 -8.07 15.85 -9.63
C PRO A 26 -6.77 16.16 -10.42
N GLY A 27 -6.92 16.87 -11.54
CA GLY A 27 -5.79 17.45 -12.27
C GLY A 27 -4.97 16.44 -13.10
N ASP A 28 -3.73 16.82 -13.40
CA ASP A 28 -2.80 15.97 -14.14
C ASP A 28 -2.32 14.82 -13.25
N LYS A 29 -2.53 13.59 -13.72
CA LYS A 29 -2.31 12.38 -12.94
C LYS A 29 -1.86 11.23 -13.82
N GLU A 30 -0.96 10.42 -13.30
CA GLU A 30 -0.50 9.19 -13.94
C GLU A 30 -0.56 8.03 -12.94
N ILE A 31 -0.82 6.81 -13.44
CA ILE A 31 -0.80 5.58 -12.64
C ILE A 31 0.15 4.56 -13.30
N VAL A 32 1.09 4.02 -12.51
CA VAL A 32 2.16 3.16 -13.02
C VAL A 32 2.42 2.01 -12.05
N GLU A 33 2.66 0.82 -12.61
CA GLU A 33 3.15 -0.33 -11.86
C GLU A 33 4.62 -0.16 -11.50
N GLU A 34 4.98 -0.37 -10.23
CA GLU A 34 6.35 -0.28 -9.75
C GLU A 34 7.27 -1.30 -10.45
N GLY A 35 8.52 -0.89 -10.70
CA GLY A 35 9.48 -1.69 -11.46
C GLY A 35 9.46 -1.42 -12.96
N ARG A 36 8.54 -0.58 -13.44
CA ARG A 36 8.71 0.15 -14.70
C ARG A 36 9.49 1.41 -14.38
N GLU A 37 10.65 1.61 -15.00
CA GLU A 37 11.44 2.83 -14.79
C GLU A 37 10.57 4.05 -15.09
N LYS A 38 10.35 4.87 -14.07
CA LYS A 38 9.61 6.13 -14.18
C LYS A 38 10.35 7.16 -13.37
N ASP A 39 10.80 8.20 -14.07
CA ASP A 39 11.29 9.39 -13.42
C ASP A 39 10.13 10.05 -12.66
N THR A 40 10.35 10.32 -11.37
CA THR A 40 9.37 10.98 -10.52
C THR A 40 9.59 12.50 -10.47
N ALA A 41 10.60 13.01 -11.17
CA ALA A 41 10.80 14.44 -11.33
C ALA A 41 9.57 15.11 -11.97
N GLY A 42 9.18 16.26 -11.41
CA GLY A 42 8.04 17.04 -11.90
C GLY A 42 6.67 16.59 -11.40
N TYR A 43 6.58 15.58 -10.54
CA TYR A 43 5.37 15.30 -9.77
C TYR A 43 5.41 16.04 -8.43
N ASP A 44 4.32 16.75 -8.12
CA ASP A 44 4.18 17.48 -6.87
C ASP A 44 3.85 16.54 -5.69
N LEU A 45 3.19 15.42 -5.98
CA LEU A 45 2.79 14.41 -5.00
C LEU A 45 2.87 13.01 -5.61
N VAL A 46 3.53 12.10 -4.89
CA VAL A 46 3.64 10.69 -5.28
C VAL A 46 2.91 9.81 -4.27
N PHE A 47 1.96 9.01 -4.75
CA PHE A 47 1.33 7.94 -3.99
C PHE A 47 2.11 6.64 -4.23
N VAL A 48 2.47 5.93 -3.17
CA VAL A 48 3.24 4.67 -3.27
C VAL A 48 2.47 3.52 -2.62
N GLY A 49 2.09 2.54 -3.43
CA GLY A 49 1.29 1.40 -3.04
C GLY A 49 2.09 0.13 -2.88
N PHE A 50 2.03 -0.49 -1.70
CA PHE A 50 2.69 -1.77 -1.44
C PHE A 50 1.72 -2.90 -1.10
N TRP A 51 2.19 -4.15 -1.14
CA TRP A 51 1.52 -5.26 -0.47
C TRP A 51 2.36 -5.75 0.72
N GLY A 52 1.70 -6.11 1.82
CA GLY A 52 2.37 -6.46 3.07
C GLY A 52 3.31 -7.65 2.93
N PHE A 53 4.60 -7.43 3.16
CA PHE A 53 5.65 -8.43 3.08
C PHE A 53 6.64 -8.30 4.25
N ARG A 54 6.80 -9.38 5.03
CA ARG A 54 7.74 -9.45 6.18
C ARG A 54 7.64 -8.22 7.12
N ARG A 55 6.42 -7.87 7.55
CA ARG A 55 6.13 -6.70 8.42
C ARG A 55 6.46 -5.33 7.81
N GLY A 56 6.63 -5.22 6.49
CA GLY A 56 6.76 -3.92 5.82
C GLY A 56 6.27 -3.97 4.38
N ALA A 57 6.67 -2.99 3.58
CA ALA A 57 6.43 -2.98 2.14
C ALA A 57 7.08 -4.17 1.43
N ASP A 58 6.56 -4.54 0.25
CA ASP A 58 7.22 -5.48 -0.63
C ASP A 58 8.47 -4.88 -1.29
N MET A 59 9.28 -5.72 -1.94
CA MET A 59 10.61 -5.33 -2.39
C MET A 59 10.60 -4.24 -3.48
N ALA A 60 9.56 -4.17 -4.31
CA ALA A 60 9.45 -3.13 -5.32
C ALA A 60 9.20 -1.77 -4.65
N ALA A 61 8.21 -1.71 -3.76
CA ALA A 61 7.86 -0.49 -3.05
C ALA A 61 8.99 -0.02 -2.14
N ARG A 62 9.74 -0.93 -1.52
CA ARG A 62 10.93 -0.56 -0.73
C ARG A 62 11.96 0.21 -1.55
N ARG A 63 12.21 -0.20 -2.78
CA ARG A 63 13.20 0.45 -3.66
C ARG A 63 12.72 1.85 -4.05
N ILE A 64 11.46 1.98 -4.45
CA ILE A 64 10.83 3.26 -4.80
C ILE A 64 10.84 4.22 -3.61
N LEU A 65 10.35 3.79 -2.44
CA LEU A 65 10.32 4.62 -1.24
C LEU A 65 11.72 5.16 -0.89
N SER A 66 12.74 4.31 -1.00
CA SER A 66 14.13 4.68 -0.68
C SER A 66 14.75 5.62 -1.71
N SER A 67 14.20 5.74 -2.92
CA SER A 67 14.74 6.61 -3.98
C SER A 67 14.04 7.96 -4.10
N LEU A 68 12.90 8.15 -3.44
CA LEU A 68 12.11 9.38 -3.50
C LEU A 68 12.76 10.47 -2.64
N HIS A 69 13.70 11.23 -3.19
CA HIS A 69 14.33 12.40 -2.53
C HIS A 69 13.60 13.70 -2.86
N ASN A 70 13.39 14.59 -1.89
CA ASN A 70 12.68 15.88 -2.06
C ASN A 70 11.24 15.76 -2.59
N HIS A 71 10.52 14.71 -2.20
CA HIS A 71 9.12 14.50 -2.61
C HIS A 71 8.15 14.61 -1.43
N LYS A 72 6.95 15.10 -1.70
CA LYS A 72 5.78 14.83 -0.86
C LYS A 72 5.22 13.45 -1.24
N VAL A 73 5.08 12.57 -0.26
CA VAL A 73 4.73 11.16 -0.49
C VAL A 73 3.54 10.75 0.38
N ALA A 74 2.56 10.10 -0.24
CA ALA A 74 1.45 9.44 0.43
C ALA A 74 1.59 7.92 0.27
N ILE A 75 1.59 7.17 1.36
CA ILE A 75 1.88 5.73 1.32
C ILE A 75 0.58 4.95 1.55
N TYR A 76 0.29 3.98 0.70
CA TYR A 76 -0.83 3.08 0.92
C TYR A 76 -0.43 1.62 0.78
N GLY A 77 -1.22 0.72 1.36
CA GLY A 77 -0.95 -0.70 1.20
C GLY A 77 -2.15 -1.62 1.36
N THR A 78 -1.96 -2.87 0.95
CA THR A 78 -2.91 -3.95 1.25
C THR A 78 -2.22 -5.06 2.03
N ALA A 79 -2.90 -5.62 3.02
CA ALA A 79 -2.35 -6.70 3.83
C ALA A 79 -3.42 -7.69 4.29
N GLY A 80 -3.01 -8.92 4.60
CA GLY A 80 -3.89 -9.93 5.20
C GLY A 80 -4.23 -9.71 6.68
N THR A 81 -4.02 -8.49 7.20
CA THR A 81 -4.26 -8.12 8.60
C THR A 81 -5.34 -7.06 8.68
N TYR A 82 -6.09 -7.00 9.78
CA TYR A 82 -7.08 -5.94 9.99
C TYR A 82 -6.41 -4.56 9.94
N PRO A 83 -7.04 -3.55 9.33
CA PRO A 83 -6.42 -2.24 9.08
C PRO A 83 -6.12 -1.46 10.37
N ASP A 84 -6.85 -1.74 11.45
CA ASP A 84 -6.69 -1.15 12.80
C ASP A 84 -5.73 -1.94 13.71
N SER A 85 -5.21 -3.09 13.24
CA SER A 85 -4.35 -3.95 14.04
C SER A 85 -2.95 -3.34 14.30
N PRO A 86 -2.26 -3.74 15.38
CA PRO A 86 -0.84 -3.39 15.58
C PRO A 86 0.04 -3.75 14.37
N ALA A 87 -0.22 -4.89 13.73
CA ALA A 87 0.52 -5.31 12.55
C ALA A 87 0.35 -4.33 11.37
N ALA A 88 -0.86 -3.79 11.14
CA ALA A 88 -1.10 -2.80 10.10
C ALA A 88 -0.30 -1.51 10.36
N ARG A 89 -0.26 -1.06 11.61
CA ARG A 89 0.56 0.09 12.02
C ARG A 89 2.05 -0.15 11.79
N ASP A 90 2.55 -1.34 12.12
CA ASP A 90 3.95 -1.72 11.85
C ASP A 90 4.27 -1.69 10.35
N TYR A 91 3.37 -2.20 9.49
CA TYR A 91 3.56 -2.16 8.04
C TYR A 91 3.74 -0.74 7.52
N LEU A 92 2.85 0.17 7.94
CA LEU A 92 2.87 1.57 7.54
C LEU A 92 4.09 2.32 8.08
N ALA A 93 4.40 2.15 9.36
CA ALA A 93 5.56 2.78 9.99
C ALA A 93 6.87 2.32 9.33
N ASN A 94 7.02 1.01 9.07
CA ASN A 94 8.19 0.47 8.40
C ASN A 94 8.29 0.91 6.94
N ALA A 95 7.17 1.14 6.25
CA ALA A 95 7.19 1.70 4.90
C ALA A 95 7.59 3.19 4.91
N ALA A 96 7.00 3.99 5.80
CA ALA A 96 7.32 5.40 5.94
C ALA A 96 8.79 5.63 6.33
N ALA A 97 9.36 4.77 7.17
CA ALA A 97 10.77 4.84 7.60
C ALA A 97 11.79 4.62 6.47
N LEU A 98 11.35 4.16 5.28
CA LEU A 98 12.22 4.00 4.12
C LEU A 98 12.42 5.32 3.36
N LEU A 99 11.56 6.30 3.57
CA LEU A 99 11.68 7.58 2.89
C LEU A 99 12.99 8.28 3.29
N PRO A 100 13.71 8.86 2.33
CA PRO A 100 14.79 9.78 2.60
C PRO A 100 14.38 10.92 3.54
N LYS A 101 15.33 11.42 4.33
CA LYS A 101 15.11 12.48 5.32
C LYS A 101 14.64 13.81 4.69
N ASP A 102 14.95 14.02 3.42
CA ASP A 102 14.56 15.19 2.63
C ASP A 102 13.19 15.02 1.95
N SER A 103 12.48 13.93 2.21
CA SER A 103 11.11 13.70 1.76
C SER A 103 10.12 13.71 2.92
N THR A 104 8.87 14.03 2.60
CA THR A 104 7.80 14.20 3.58
C THR A 104 6.72 13.17 3.36
N CYS A 105 6.44 12.35 4.38
CA CYS A 105 5.25 11.51 4.40
C CYS A 105 4.03 12.34 4.81
N LEU A 106 3.07 12.55 3.89
CA LEU A 106 1.85 13.32 4.18
C LEU A 106 0.80 12.52 4.95
N GLY A 107 0.84 11.20 4.80
CA GLY A 107 -0.10 10.28 5.45
C GLY A 107 0.02 8.86 4.93
N THR A 108 -0.68 7.97 5.62
CA THR A 108 -0.67 6.53 5.35
C THR A 108 -2.07 5.95 5.31
N PHE A 109 -2.32 5.01 4.41
CA PHE A 109 -3.56 4.23 4.34
C PHE A 109 -3.29 2.73 4.21
N ILE A 110 -4.10 1.89 4.84
CA ILE A 110 -4.00 0.44 4.64
C ILE A 110 -5.37 -0.19 4.73
N CYS A 111 -5.68 -1.11 3.83
CA CYS A 111 -6.87 -1.94 3.88
C CYS A 111 -6.53 -3.42 3.83
N GLN A 112 -7.54 -4.26 4.12
CA GLN A 112 -7.36 -5.69 3.99
C GLN A 112 -7.25 -6.13 2.53
N GLY A 113 -6.61 -7.28 2.31
CA GLY A 113 -6.54 -7.89 1.00
C GLY A 113 -6.29 -9.39 1.05
N ARG A 114 -6.88 -10.09 0.08
CA ARG A 114 -6.62 -11.51 -0.23
C ARG A 114 -5.15 -11.90 -0.13
N VAL A 115 -4.87 -13.00 0.58
CA VAL A 115 -3.52 -13.50 0.82
C VAL A 115 -3.21 -14.69 -0.08
N HIS A 116 -2.24 -14.53 -0.98
CA HIS A 116 -1.87 -15.57 -1.96
C HIS A 116 -1.60 -16.96 -1.34
N SER A 117 -0.81 -17.03 -0.26
CA SER A 117 -0.46 -18.30 0.40
C SER A 117 -1.64 -19.01 1.04
N PHE A 118 -2.70 -18.28 1.38
CA PHE A 118 -3.94 -18.87 1.88
C PHE A 118 -4.66 -19.62 0.76
N HIS A 119 -4.75 -19.03 -0.44
CA HIS A 119 -5.43 -19.66 -1.58
C HIS A 119 -4.70 -20.85 -2.18
N ILE A 120 -3.36 -20.84 -2.23
CA ILE A 120 -2.61 -21.95 -2.82
C ILE A 120 -2.35 -23.10 -1.85
N GLY A 121 -2.65 -22.94 -0.56
CA GLY A 121 -2.41 -23.96 0.48
C GLY A 121 -0.93 -24.32 0.73
N LYS A 122 0.01 -23.77 -0.04
CA LYS A 122 1.45 -24.07 0.08
C LYS A 122 2.12 -23.13 1.07
N ARG A 123 2.67 -23.71 2.13
CA ARG A 123 3.45 -23.01 3.16
C ARG A 123 4.73 -23.79 3.38
N SER A 124 5.83 -23.10 3.66
CA SER A 124 7.05 -23.80 4.11
C SER A 124 6.88 -24.25 5.55
N GLU A 125 7.59 -25.31 5.95
CA GLU A 125 7.59 -25.79 7.35
C GLU A 125 7.95 -24.66 8.33
N HIS A 126 8.92 -23.82 7.95
CA HIS A 126 9.28 -22.65 8.74
C HIS A 126 8.10 -21.67 8.89
N ALA A 127 7.37 -21.39 7.80
CA ALA A 127 6.21 -20.52 7.86
C ALA A 127 5.08 -21.12 8.70
N GLU A 128 4.91 -22.44 8.70
CA GLU A 128 3.92 -23.13 9.55
C GLU A 128 4.27 -23.00 11.03
N LYS A 129 5.54 -23.16 11.40
CA LYS A 129 6.03 -22.98 12.77
C LYS A 129 5.92 -21.52 13.24
N VAL A 130 6.29 -20.56 12.42
CA VAL A 130 6.34 -19.13 12.79
C VAL A 130 4.97 -18.45 12.70
N HIS A 131 4.08 -18.96 11.85
CA HIS A 131 2.75 -18.40 11.65
C HIS A 131 1.67 -19.50 11.70
N PRO A 132 1.48 -20.18 12.84
CA PRO A 132 0.52 -21.27 12.93
C PRO A 132 -0.87 -20.85 12.45
N MET A 133 -1.61 -21.76 11.81
CA MET A 133 -2.96 -21.48 11.32
C MET A 133 -3.97 -21.59 12.47
N THR A 134 -3.89 -20.66 13.42
CA THR A 134 -4.84 -20.60 14.54
C THR A 134 -6.25 -20.25 14.03
N PRO A 135 -7.31 -20.56 14.80
CA PRO A 135 -8.68 -20.18 14.46
C PRO A 135 -8.84 -18.68 14.16
N GLU A 136 -8.17 -17.82 14.93
CA GLU A 136 -8.18 -16.36 14.76
C GLU A 136 -7.52 -15.96 13.44
N ARG A 137 -6.38 -16.59 13.10
CA ARG A 137 -5.69 -16.35 11.82
C ARG A 137 -6.56 -16.79 10.66
N LEU A 138 -7.23 -17.94 10.77
CA LEU A 138 -8.13 -18.44 9.74
C LEU A 138 -9.34 -17.52 9.55
N ALA A 139 -9.97 -17.06 10.64
CA ALA A 139 -11.07 -16.10 10.58
C ALA A 139 -10.64 -14.79 9.89
N ARG A 140 -9.47 -14.26 10.24
CA ARG A 140 -8.91 -13.06 9.60
C ARG A 140 -8.62 -13.25 8.11
N LEU A 141 -8.10 -14.42 7.72
CA LEU A 141 -7.82 -14.70 6.32
C LEU A 141 -9.10 -14.85 5.50
N ARG A 142 -10.14 -15.50 6.04
CA ARG A 142 -11.47 -15.56 5.43
C ARG A 142 -12.11 -14.18 5.30
N GLU A 143 -11.94 -13.31 6.30
CA GLU A 143 -12.41 -11.94 6.17
C GLU A 143 -11.68 -11.21 5.05
N ALA A 144 -10.34 -11.29 5.03
CA ALA A 144 -9.51 -10.67 4.00
C ALA A 144 -9.85 -11.14 2.57
N GLU A 145 -10.54 -12.28 2.38
CA GLU A 145 -11.01 -12.70 1.05
C GLU A 145 -12.06 -11.78 0.46
N LYS A 146 -12.81 -11.08 1.31
CA LYS A 146 -13.83 -10.11 0.92
C LYS A 146 -13.23 -8.75 0.56
N HIS A 147 -11.93 -8.55 0.78
CA HIS A 147 -11.24 -7.27 0.64
C HIS A 147 -10.13 -7.30 -0.43
N PRO A 148 -9.80 -6.15 -1.05
CA PRO A 148 -10.47 -4.86 -0.88
C PRO A 148 -11.88 -4.88 -1.49
N ASN A 149 -12.80 -4.16 -0.85
CA ASN A 149 -14.20 -4.01 -1.28
C ASN A 149 -14.53 -2.54 -1.59
N GLU A 150 -15.79 -2.27 -1.90
CA GLU A 150 -16.27 -0.92 -2.23
C GLU A 150 -16.03 0.10 -1.11
N GLU A 151 -16.19 -0.29 0.16
CA GLU A 151 -15.92 0.59 1.30
C GLU A 151 -14.42 0.93 1.40
N ASP A 152 -13.54 -0.06 1.15
CA ASP A 152 -12.09 0.18 1.11
C ASP A 152 -11.71 1.16 -0.01
N PHE A 153 -12.35 1.06 -1.18
CA PHE A 153 -12.12 1.95 -2.31
C PHE A 153 -12.58 3.37 -1.99
N GLN A 154 -13.77 3.54 -1.40
CA GLN A 154 -14.28 4.84 -0.98
C GLN A 154 -13.39 5.50 0.07
N LYS A 155 -12.92 4.72 1.06
CA LYS A 155 -11.97 5.20 2.07
C LYS A 155 -10.63 5.60 1.46
N ALA A 156 -10.11 4.81 0.53
CA ALA A 156 -8.86 5.12 -0.17
C ALA A 156 -8.98 6.39 -1.03
N ALA A 157 -10.10 6.55 -1.73
CA ALA A 157 -10.41 7.75 -2.52
C ALA A 157 -10.51 9.01 -1.66
N ALA A 158 -11.27 8.95 -0.55
CA ALA A 158 -11.39 10.06 0.38
C ALA A 158 -10.04 10.45 0.99
N TRP A 159 -9.28 9.46 1.47
CA TRP A 159 -7.93 9.67 1.97
C TRP A 159 -7.00 10.32 0.93
N ALA A 160 -7.09 9.91 -0.35
CA ALA A 160 -6.27 10.48 -1.41
C ALA A 160 -6.53 11.98 -1.62
N LEU A 161 -7.80 12.40 -1.54
CA LEU A 161 -8.18 13.81 -1.63
C LEU A 161 -7.62 14.61 -0.44
N GLU A 162 -7.65 14.07 0.77
CA GLU A 162 -7.00 14.71 1.93
C GLU A 162 -5.49 14.89 1.73
N MET A 163 -4.82 13.93 1.07
CA MET A 163 -3.38 14.05 0.77
C MET A 163 -3.12 15.13 -0.27
N VAL A 164 -4.02 15.31 -1.23
CA VAL A 164 -3.96 16.39 -2.22
C VAL A 164 -4.05 17.76 -1.54
N GLU A 165 -4.99 17.92 -0.61
CA GLU A 165 -5.14 19.14 0.18
C GLU A 165 -3.88 19.44 0.98
N LYS A 166 -3.36 18.44 1.71
CA LYS A 166 -2.10 18.57 2.47
C LYS A 166 -0.88 18.87 1.59
N ALA A 167 -0.87 18.41 0.34
CA ALA A 167 0.20 18.70 -0.60
C ALA A 167 0.12 20.13 -1.18
N GLY A 168 -1.09 20.72 -1.23
CA GLY A 168 -1.30 22.10 -1.66
C GLY A 168 -1.05 23.14 -0.57
N CYS A 169 -1.12 22.75 0.71
CA CYS A 169 -0.65 23.55 1.84
C CYS A 169 0.89 23.58 1.92
#